data_AF-C5FRT5-F1
#
_entry.id   AF-C5FRT5-F1
#
_cell.length_a   1.000
_cell.length_b   1.000
_cell.length_c   1.000
_cell.angle_alpha   90.00
_cell.angle_beta   90.00
_cell.angle_gamma   90.00
#
_symmetry.space_group_name_H-M   'P 1'
#
loop_
_entity.id
_entity.type
_entity.pdbx_description
1 polymer ?
#
loop_
_entity_poly.entity_id
_entity_poly.type
_entity_poly.pdbx_seq_one_letter_code
_entity_poly.pdbx_strand_id
1 'polypeptide(L)'
;MTVKGLKDNRQEVHRGLQPSFSATIPTRLSNRQTTRSSAVDKTQVPNFESIPISHSLLLLSDSALPLGSFAYSSGLESYIAHNKPLPSHITPVTSFNWFLSLSLASIASTTIPYLRRAHTHPEELETLDNDLDASTPCTVARRASVAQGLALLQVWERALKPSAMQRIQEGQQDNQHHTVRAVAVLDQFSESLKCVGIDEEHDEVNGVVNGHFAPLWAIVCLALDIDLEQAAAAVRASVMGPYQSQGVLAGNTLQKTIAELLQKEWWTEPEDAGQVVPIMDLWMGRHELLYSRIFNS
;
A
#
# COMPACT_ATOMS: atom_id res chain seq x y z
N MET A 1 81.15 -19.16 7.29
CA MET A 1 80.15 -20.24 7.12
C MET A 1 78.95 -19.66 6.40
N THR A 2 78.69 -20.19 5.22
CA THR A 2 77.69 -19.77 4.26
C THR A 2 76.54 -20.77 4.35
N VAL A 3 75.29 -20.31 4.35
CA VAL A 3 74.19 -21.08 3.73
C VAL A 3 73.32 -20.10 2.94
N LYS A 4 73.33 -20.32 1.63
CA LYS A 4 72.49 -19.68 0.61
C LYS A 4 71.15 -20.41 0.53
N GLY A 5 70.09 -19.64 0.25
CA GLY A 5 69.10 -19.96 -0.78
C GLY A 5 67.81 -20.67 -0.32
N LEU A 6 66.68 -19.99 -0.50
CA LEU A 6 65.81 -20.28 -1.65
C LEU A 6 64.91 -19.05 -1.91
N LYS A 7 64.89 -18.61 -3.17
CA LYS A 7 63.86 -17.71 -3.70
C LYS A 7 62.62 -18.55 -3.95
N ASP A 8 61.45 -18.03 -3.63
CA ASP A 8 60.25 -18.36 -4.39
C ASP A 8 59.47 -17.10 -4.75
N ASN A 9 59.01 -17.11 -5.99
CA ASN A 9 58.46 -16.03 -6.78
C ASN A 9 56.94 -16.19 -6.73
N ARG A 10 56.19 -15.19 -6.23
CA ARG A 10 54.81 -14.91 -6.65
C ARG A 10 54.39 -13.54 -6.14
N GLN A 11 54.39 -12.58 -7.06
CA GLN A 11 53.59 -11.36 -6.93
C GLN A 11 52.12 -11.75 -7.11
N GLU A 12 51.31 -11.63 -6.06
CA GLU A 12 49.86 -11.57 -6.19
C GLU A 12 49.39 -10.12 -6.01
N VAL A 13 48.82 -9.61 -7.09
CA VAL A 13 48.10 -8.34 -7.17
C VAL A 13 46.73 -8.56 -6.55
N HIS A 14 46.50 -8.05 -5.34
CA HIS A 14 45.15 -7.88 -4.80
C HIS A 14 44.87 -6.40 -4.59
N ARG A 15 44.40 -5.73 -5.65
CA ARG A 15 43.57 -4.52 -5.52
C ARG A 15 42.26 -4.96 -4.87
N GLY A 16 41.99 -4.48 -3.66
CA GLY A 16 40.69 -4.65 -3.02
C GLY A 16 39.59 -4.06 -3.91
N LEU A 17 38.64 -4.91 -4.31
CA LEU A 17 37.38 -4.47 -4.91
C LEU A 17 36.56 -3.77 -3.83
N GLN A 18 36.22 -2.50 -4.08
CA GLN A 18 35.12 -1.87 -3.37
C GLN A 18 33.79 -2.46 -3.86
N PRO A 19 32.84 -2.78 -2.98
CA PRO A 19 31.50 -3.17 -3.40
C PRO A 19 30.75 -1.93 -3.89
N SER A 20 30.59 -1.78 -5.21
CA SER A 20 29.63 -0.87 -5.81
C SER A 20 28.25 -1.52 -5.82
N PHE A 21 27.36 -1.13 -4.90
CA PHE A 21 25.94 -1.47 -5.01
C PHE A 21 25.25 -0.44 -5.90
N SER A 22 24.96 -0.82 -7.15
CA SER A 22 24.14 -0.04 -8.06
C SER A 22 22.67 -0.33 -7.74
N ALA A 23 21.94 0.66 -7.23
CA ALA A 23 20.50 0.55 -6.98
C ALA A 23 19.74 0.61 -8.31
N THR A 24 19.63 -0.53 -8.99
CA THR A 24 18.75 -0.69 -10.15
C THR A 24 17.53 -1.50 -9.72
N ILE A 25 16.33 -0.95 -9.92
CA ILE A 25 15.06 -1.63 -9.67
C ILE A 25 15.00 -2.87 -10.58
N PRO A 26 14.89 -4.10 -10.04
CA PRO A 26 14.88 -5.31 -10.86
C PRO A 26 13.61 -5.38 -11.70
N THR A 27 13.78 -5.41 -13.02
CA THR A 27 12.68 -5.60 -14.00
C THR A 27 12.46 -7.09 -14.22
N ARG A 28 11.23 -7.57 -14.02
CA ARG A 28 10.87 -8.99 -14.21
C ARG A 28 10.71 -9.29 -15.71
N LEU A 29 11.43 -10.31 -16.20
CA LEU A 29 11.28 -10.81 -17.57
C LEU A 29 10.01 -11.67 -17.67
N SER A 30 9.01 -11.19 -18.42
CA SER A 30 7.80 -11.96 -18.74
C SER A 30 7.92 -12.52 -20.16
N ASN A 31 8.05 -13.84 -20.26
CA ASN A 31 7.85 -14.58 -21.50
C ASN A 31 6.44 -15.17 -21.46
N ARG A 32 5.53 -14.73 -22.35
CA ARG A 32 4.29 -15.47 -22.60
C ARG A 32 3.85 -15.38 -24.06
N GLN A 33 3.70 -16.57 -24.66
CA GLN A 33 3.17 -16.81 -25.99
C GLN A 33 1.68 -16.49 -26.07
N THR A 34 1.27 -15.98 -27.22
CA THR A 34 -0.05 -15.47 -27.57
C THR A 34 -0.99 -16.57 -28.08
N THR A 35 -2.20 -16.63 -27.52
CA THR A 35 -3.40 -17.15 -28.21
C THR A 35 -4.56 -16.18 -28.01
N ARG A 36 -5.16 -15.75 -29.14
CA ARG A 36 -6.14 -14.65 -29.28
C ARG A 36 -7.56 -15.04 -28.84
N SER A 37 -8.24 -14.17 -28.09
CA SER A 37 -9.67 -13.87 -28.26
C SER A 37 -10.09 -12.54 -27.60
N SER A 38 -10.80 -11.71 -28.40
CA SER A 38 -11.59 -10.49 -28.10
C SER A 38 -11.04 -9.43 -27.14
N ALA A 39 -10.47 -8.37 -27.72
CA ALA A 39 -9.86 -7.22 -27.05
C ALA A 39 -10.89 -6.17 -26.58
N VAL A 40 -10.98 -5.98 -25.26
CA VAL A 40 -11.19 -4.66 -24.66
C VAL A 40 -9.87 -3.90 -24.86
N ASP A 41 -9.91 -2.65 -25.31
CA ASP A 41 -8.72 -1.82 -25.57
C ASP A 41 -7.99 -1.49 -24.25
N LYS A 42 -7.15 -2.41 -23.77
CA LYS A 42 -6.35 -2.31 -22.53
C LYS A 42 -5.10 -1.42 -22.68
N THR A 43 -5.03 -0.57 -23.70
CA THR A 43 -3.76 0.01 -24.16
C THR A 43 -3.50 1.45 -23.72
N GLN A 44 -4.43 2.13 -23.04
CA GLN A 44 -4.22 3.47 -22.52
C GLN A 44 -4.20 3.50 -21.00
N VAL A 45 -3.05 3.88 -20.43
CA VAL A 45 -2.92 4.23 -19.01
C VAL A 45 -3.49 5.64 -18.83
N PRO A 46 -4.35 5.90 -17.82
CA PRO A 46 -4.88 7.23 -17.55
C PRO A 46 -3.76 8.23 -17.20
N ASN A 47 -3.92 9.49 -17.62
CA ASN A 47 -2.99 10.55 -17.27
C ASN A 47 -3.29 11.08 -15.85
N PHE A 48 -2.37 10.87 -14.92
CA PHE A 48 -2.51 11.29 -13.51
C PHE A 48 -2.15 12.78 -13.26
N GLU A 49 -1.84 13.57 -14.29
CA GLU A 49 -1.41 14.98 -14.13
C GLU A 49 -2.55 15.97 -13.84
N SER A 50 -3.83 15.63 -14.07
CA SER A 50 -4.96 16.53 -13.80
C SER A 50 -6.21 15.80 -13.30
N ILE A 51 -6.35 15.69 -11.98
CA ILE A 51 -7.50 15.03 -11.32
C ILE A 51 -8.46 16.10 -10.79
N PRO A 52 -9.75 16.12 -11.20
CA PRO A 52 -10.73 17.05 -10.65
C PRO A 52 -11.01 16.74 -9.17
N ILE A 53 -10.82 17.73 -8.29
CA ILE A 53 -10.88 17.53 -6.83
C ILE A 53 -12.34 17.54 -6.37
N SER A 54 -12.84 16.40 -5.89
CA SER A 54 -14.16 16.32 -5.25
C SER A 54 -14.09 16.68 -3.76
N HIS A 55 -15.19 17.22 -3.20
CA HIS A 55 -15.27 17.48 -1.76
C HIS A 55 -15.09 16.20 -0.92
N SER A 56 -15.61 15.07 -1.41
CA SER A 56 -15.43 13.77 -0.76
C SER A 56 -13.96 13.34 -0.73
N LEU A 57 -13.20 13.60 -1.79
CA LEU A 57 -11.77 13.33 -1.85
C LEU A 57 -11.00 14.15 -0.80
N LEU A 58 -11.35 15.43 -0.64
CA LEU A 58 -10.73 16.30 0.38
C LEU A 58 -11.01 15.79 1.80
N LEU A 59 -12.25 15.40 2.08
CA LEU A 59 -12.64 14.85 3.39
C LEU A 59 -11.89 13.56 3.70
N LEU A 60 -11.80 12.65 2.73
CA LEU A 60 -11.08 11.39 2.90
C LEU A 60 -9.56 11.60 3.02
N SER A 61 -9.02 12.60 2.34
CA SER A 61 -7.59 12.96 2.38
C SER A 61 -7.20 13.77 3.63
N ASP A 62 -8.17 14.19 4.43
CA ASP A 62 -7.89 14.94 5.65
C ASP A 62 -7.04 14.09 6.62
N SER A 63 -5.94 14.69 7.07
CA SER A 63 -5.08 14.11 8.10
C SER A 63 -5.83 13.82 9.39
N ALA A 64 -6.89 14.59 9.71
CA ALA A 64 -7.71 14.42 10.91
C ALA A 64 -8.79 13.33 10.79
N LEU A 65 -8.90 12.63 9.65
CA LEU A 65 -9.85 11.52 9.53
C LEU A 65 -9.53 10.46 10.61
N PRO A 66 -10.52 10.01 11.41
CA PRO A 66 -10.26 9.25 12.63
C PRO A 66 -9.99 7.76 12.34
N LEU A 67 -8.96 7.48 11.53
CA LEU A 67 -8.49 6.13 11.22
C LEU A 67 -7.36 5.67 12.16
N GLY A 68 -6.91 6.54 13.08
CA GLY A 68 -5.74 6.27 13.91
C GLY A 68 -4.42 6.23 13.14
N SER A 69 -4.39 6.78 11.91
CA SER A 69 -3.27 6.65 10.97
C SER A 69 -1.97 7.29 11.46
N PHE A 70 -2.04 8.30 12.35
CA PHE A 70 -0.87 8.88 13.01
C PHE A 70 -0.16 7.95 13.99
N ALA A 71 -0.82 6.88 14.45
CA ALA A 71 -0.21 5.89 15.32
C ALA A 71 0.68 4.92 14.55
N TYR A 72 0.61 4.87 13.22
CA TYR A 72 1.34 3.91 12.38
C TYR A 72 2.47 4.62 11.63
N SER A 73 3.64 3.99 11.58
CA SER A 73 4.85 4.53 10.93
C SER A 73 5.45 3.58 9.89
N SER A 74 4.78 2.46 9.61
CA SER A 74 5.22 1.43 8.66
C SER A 74 6.65 0.95 8.91
N GLY A 75 7.08 0.90 10.17
CA GLY A 75 8.41 0.45 10.57
C GLY A 75 9.52 1.49 10.49
N LEU A 76 9.22 2.79 10.32
CA LEU A 76 10.24 3.85 10.27
C LEU A 76 11.09 3.92 11.56
N GLU A 77 10.48 3.75 12.73
CA GLU A 77 11.20 3.78 14.01
C GLU A 77 12.19 2.61 14.10
N SER A 78 11.75 1.43 13.67
CA SER A 78 12.59 0.23 13.56
C SER A 78 13.70 0.42 12.53
N TYR A 79 13.41 0.99 11.36
CA TYR A 79 14.42 1.34 10.36
C TYR A 79 15.51 2.25 10.94
N ILE A 80 15.11 3.34 11.62
CA ILE A 80 16.04 4.28 12.23
C ILE A 80 16.88 3.59 13.31
N ALA A 81 16.28 2.74 14.14
CA ALA A 81 16.98 2.01 15.21
C ALA A 81 18.05 1.06 14.65
N HIS A 82 17.75 0.35 13.56
CA HIS A 82 18.66 -0.65 12.97
C HIS A 82 19.72 -0.06 12.04
N ASN A 83 19.55 1.18 11.56
CA ASN A 83 20.50 1.85 10.68
C ASN A 83 21.40 2.87 11.40
N LYS A 84 21.34 2.94 12.74
CA LYS A 84 22.22 3.78 13.56
C LYS A 84 23.45 2.99 14.05
N PRO A 85 24.66 3.59 14.03
CA PRO A 85 25.00 4.89 13.46
C PRO A 85 25.00 4.86 11.92
N LEU A 86 24.58 5.97 11.30
CA LEU A 86 24.63 6.09 9.85
C LEU A 86 26.08 6.15 9.36
N PRO A 87 26.41 5.56 8.20
CA PRO A 87 27.70 5.74 7.56
C PRO A 87 28.01 7.23 7.32
N SER A 88 29.29 7.62 7.39
CA SER A 88 29.72 9.02 7.29
C SER A 88 29.35 9.74 5.99
N HIS A 89 29.05 8.99 4.93
CA HIS A 89 28.64 9.53 3.62
C HIS A 89 27.12 9.64 3.44
N ILE A 90 26.32 9.12 4.39
CA ILE A 90 24.85 9.12 4.31
C ILE A 90 24.29 10.16 5.28
N THR A 91 23.50 11.09 4.73
CA THR A 91 22.80 12.08 5.55
C THR A 91 21.47 11.51 6.06
N PRO A 92 20.94 11.98 7.19
CA PRO A 92 19.61 11.58 7.66
C PRO A 92 18.51 11.78 6.61
N VAL A 93 18.60 12.85 5.82
CA VAL A 93 17.64 13.15 4.74
C VAL A 93 17.72 12.13 3.61
N THR A 94 18.92 11.72 3.19
CA THR A 94 19.08 10.70 2.13
C THR A 94 18.63 9.32 2.61
N SER A 95 18.97 8.95 3.84
CA SER A 95 18.47 7.73 4.49
C SER A 95 16.94 7.72 4.61
N PHE A 96 16.32 8.85 4.92
CA PHE A 96 14.87 8.98 4.96
C PHE A 96 14.23 8.82 3.57
N ASN A 97 14.74 9.51 2.54
CA ASN A 97 14.20 9.38 1.17
C ASN A 97 14.31 7.95 0.63
N TRP A 98 15.38 7.24 1.02
CA TRP A 98 15.53 5.82 0.71
C TRP A 98 14.41 5.00 1.35
N PHE A 99 14.19 5.15 2.66
CA PHE A 99 13.10 4.48 3.36
C PHE A 99 11.74 4.81 2.74
N LEU A 100 11.48 6.09 2.45
CA LEU A 100 10.24 6.53 1.83
C LEU A 100 9.99 5.85 0.48
N SER A 101 11.02 5.79 -0.37
CA SER A 101 10.92 5.12 -1.68
C SER A 101 10.61 3.63 -1.55
N LEU A 102 11.27 2.95 -0.60
CA LEU A 102 11.01 1.55 -0.29
C LEU A 102 9.61 1.31 0.27
N SER A 103 9.16 2.18 1.18
CA SER A 103 7.83 2.12 1.79
C SER A 103 6.74 2.35 0.76
N LEU A 104 6.90 3.32 -0.15
CA LEU A 104 5.95 3.58 -1.23
C LEU A 104 5.91 2.41 -2.22
N ALA A 105 7.06 1.85 -2.61
CA ALA A 105 7.10 0.69 -3.50
C ALA A 105 6.40 -0.52 -2.89
N SER A 106 6.61 -0.74 -1.59
CA SER A 106 5.95 -1.80 -0.82
C SER A 106 4.42 -1.61 -0.83
N ILE A 107 3.93 -0.45 -0.37
CA ILE A 107 2.50 -0.14 -0.33
C ILE A 107 1.87 -0.22 -1.73
N ALA A 108 2.54 0.32 -2.75
CA ALA A 108 2.04 0.29 -4.12
C ALA A 108 1.79 -1.16 -4.58
N SER A 109 2.78 -2.04 -4.41
CA SER A 109 2.71 -3.44 -4.84
C SER A 109 1.69 -4.30 -4.09
N THR A 110 1.39 -3.96 -2.82
CA THR A 110 0.48 -4.74 -1.98
C THR A 110 -0.94 -4.19 -1.94
N THR A 111 -1.14 -2.91 -2.23
CA THR A 111 -2.42 -2.21 -1.99
C THR A 111 -3.13 -1.85 -3.29
N ILE A 112 -2.42 -1.37 -4.31
CA ILE A 112 -3.02 -0.91 -5.58
C ILE A 112 -3.79 -2.03 -6.30
N PRO A 113 -3.28 -3.27 -6.42
CA PRO A 113 -3.99 -4.35 -7.11
C PRO A 113 -5.36 -4.64 -6.48
N TYR A 114 -5.42 -4.73 -5.15
CA TYR A 114 -6.63 -4.97 -4.38
C TYR A 114 -7.61 -3.79 -4.45
N LEU A 115 -7.11 -2.56 -4.33
CA LEU A 115 -7.92 -1.35 -4.45
C LEU A 115 -8.60 -1.29 -5.83
N ARG A 116 -7.83 -1.51 -6.90
CA ARG A 116 -8.36 -1.52 -8.27
C ARG A 116 -9.41 -2.60 -8.47
N ARG A 117 -9.14 -3.82 -8.00
CA ARG A 117 -10.08 -4.94 -8.13
C ARG A 117 -11.37 -4.67 -7.36
N ALA A 118 -11.28 -4.18 -6.12
CA ALA A 118 -12.43 -3.85 -5.28
C ALA A 118 -13.26 -2.68 -5.83
N HIS A 119 -12.62 -1.68 -6.43
CA HIS A 119 -13.34 -0.54 -7.04
C HIS A 119 -14.09 -0.96 -8.31
N THR A 120 -13.47 -1.80 -9.15
CA THR A 120 -14.09 -2.30 -10.39
C THR A 120 -15.15 -3.38 -10.16
N HIS A 121 -14.93 -4.24 -9.16
CA HIS A 121 -15.76 -5.39 -8.82
C HIS A 121 -16.05 -5.41 -7.32
N PRO A 122 -16.91 -4.51 -6.82
CA PRO A 122 -17.20 -4.38 -5.39
C PRO A 122 -17.79 -5.65 -4.77
N GLU A 123 -18.47 -6.49 -5.55
CA GLU A 123 -19.04 -7.77 -5.13
C GLU A 123 -18.01 -8.77 -4.59
N GLU A 124 -16.73 -8.60 -4.90
CA GLU A 124 -15.65 -9.49 -4.45
C GLU A 124 -15.01 -9.03 -3.14
N LEU A 125 -15.60 -8.05 -2.44
CA LEU A 125 -15.03 -7.45 -1.25
C LEU A 125 -14.57 -8.50 -0.21
N GLU A 126 -15.43 -9.46 0.11
CA GLU A 126 -15.12 -10.50 1.12
C GLU A 126 -13.94 -11.39 0.68
N THR A 127 -13.92 -11.80 -0.58
CA THR A 127 -12.82 -12.59 -1.15
C THR A 127 -11.51 -11.80 -1.16
N LEU A 128 -11.54 -10.54 -1.59
CA LEU A 128 -10.36 -9.66 -1.63
C LEU A 128 -9.83 -9.33 -0.24
N ASP A 129 -10.73 -9.19 0.74
CA ASP A 129 -10.37 -8.98 2.14
C ASP A 129 -9.60 -10.18 2.71
N ASN A 130 -10.11 -11.39 2.45
CA ASN A 130 -9.50 -12.64 2.91
C ASN A 130 -8.17 -12.94 2.19
N ASP A 131 -8.12 -12.75 0.86
CA ASP A 131 -6.86 -12.88 0.09
C ASP A 131 -5.79 -11.88 0.59
N LEU A 132 -6.19 -10.65 0.93
CA LEU A 132 -5.27 -9.66 1.47
C LEU A 132 -4.77 -10.05 2.88
N ASP A 133 -5.63 -10.61 3.73
CA ASP A 133 -5.21 -11.15 5.04
C ASP A 133 -4.18 -12.26 4.87
N ALA A 134 -4.47 -13.24 4.00
CA ALA A 134 -3.62 -14.37 3.70
C ALA A 134 -2.27 -13.97 3.08
N SER A 135 -2.27 -12.91 2.26
CA SER A 135 -1.07 -12.38 1.60
C SER A 135 -0.27 -11.38 2.44
N THR A 136 -0.71 -11.08 3.68
CA THR A 136 0.00 -10.17 4.61
C THR A 136 0.64 -10.94 5.76
N PRO A 137 1.83 -11.56 5.57
CA PRO A 137 2.47 -12.40 6.60
C PRO A 137 2.95 -11.60 7.81
N CYS A 138 3.26 -10.31 7.63
CA CYS A 138 3.67 -9.45 8.74
C CYS A 138 2.47 -9.14 9.64
N THR A 139 2.43 -9.74 10.82
CA THR A 139 1.33 -9.61 11.79
C THR A 139 1.04 -8.16 12.19
N VAL A 140 2.09 -7.35 12.29
CA VAL A 140 2.00 -5.91 12.60
C VAL A 140 1.29 -5.16 11.49
N ALA A 141 1.71 -5.41 10.24
CA ALA A 141 1.12 -4.82 9.04
C ALA A 141 -0.35 -5.21 8.90
N ARG A 142 -0.65 -6.50 9.10
CA ARG A 142 -1.99 -7.05 9.03
C ARG A 142 -2.91 -6.40 10.06
N ARG A 143 -2.47 -6.33 11.32
CA ARG A 143 -3.23 -5.66 12.40
C ARG A 143 -3.43 -4.17 12.11
N ALA A 144 -2.43 -3.48 11.57
CA ALA A 144 -2.55 -2.08 11.19
C ALA A 144 -3.59 -1.88 10.07
N SER A 145 -3.55 -2.71 9.02
CA SER A 145 -4.50 -2.68 7.92
C SER A 145 -5.93 -2.93 8.39
N VAL A 146 -6.15 -3.97 9.21
CA VAL A 146 -7.47 -4.31 9.77
C VAL A 146 -7.98 -3.18 10.68
N ALA A 147 -7.15 -2.66 11.57
CA ALA A 147 -7.55 -1.56 12.45
C ALA A 147 -7.95 -0.30 11.67
N GLN A 148 -7.21 0.04 10.60
CA GLN A 148 -7.52 1.17 9.74
C GLN A 148 -8.79 0.95 8.90
N GLY A 149 -8.99 -0.25 8.35
CA GLY A 149 -10.17 -0.60 7.56
C GLY A 149 -11.44 -0.62 8.41
N LEU A 150 -11.41 -1.22 9.60
CA LEU A 150 -12.54 -1.20 10.53
C LEU A 150 -12.87 0.23 11.01
N ALA A 151 -11.86 1.07 11.25
CA ALA A 151 -12.07 2.47 11.58
C ALA A 151 -12.72 3.23 10.41
N LEU A 152 -12.30 2.94 9.17
CA LEU A 152 -12.89 3.53 7.97
C LEU A 152 -14.36 3.12 7.81
N LEU A 153 -14.69 1.85 8.03
CA LEU A 153 -16.06 1.35 7.98
C LEU A 153 -16.94 2.03 9.04
N GLN A 154 -16.43 2.23 10.26
CA GLN A 154 -17.16 2.98 11.29
C GLN A 154 -17.42 4.43 10.92
N VAL A 155 -16.44 5.11 10.30
CA VAL A 155 -16.61 6.47 9.78
C VAL A 155 -17.64 6.51 8.66
N TRP A 156 -17.59 5.51 7.77
CA TRP A 156 -18.57 5.34 6.71
C TRP A 156 -19.99 5.27 7.27
N GLU A 157 -20.26 4.32 8.18
CA GLU A 157 -21.59 4.10 8.75
C GLU A 157 -22.13 5.32 9.50
N ARG A 158 -21.27 5.98 10.30
CA ARG A 158 -21.70 7.06 11.20
C ARG A 158 -21.79 8.43 10.56
N ALA A 159 -20.95 8.71 9.55
CA ALA A 159 -20.79 10.07 9.02
C ALA A 159 -21.01 10.18 7.50
N LEU A 160 -20.51 9.22 6.71
CA LEU A 160 -20.46 9.38 5.25
C LEU A 160 -21.70 8.80 4.55
N LYS A 161 -22.22 7.67 5.04
CA LYS A 161 -23.34 6.94 4.46
C LYS A 161 -24.61 7.80 4.29
N PRO A 162 -25.08 8.58 5.29
CA PRO A 162 -26.29 9.38 5.14
C PRO A 162 -26.18 10.41 4.00
N SER A 163 -25.04 11.11 3.90
CA SER A 163 -24.78 12.08 2.84
C SER A 163 -24.58 11.43 1.48
N ALA A 164 -23.98 10.24 1.41
CA ALA A 164 -23.88 9.48 0.18
C ALA A 164 -25.27 9.05 -0.33
N MET A 165 -26.12 8.51 0.55
CA MET A 165 -27.49 8.12 0.22
C MET A 165 -28.36 9.29 -0.21
N GLN A 166 -28.22 10.46 0.42
CA GLN A 166 -28.93 11.67 0.01
C GLN A 166 -28.57 12.08 -1.42
N ARG A 167 -27.27 12.07 -1.76
CA ARG A 167 -26.81 12.39 -3.13
C ARG A 167 -27.33 11.40 -4.17
N ILE A 168 -27.38 10.11 -3.82
CA ILE A 168 -27.98 9.07 -4.67
C ILE A 168 -29.47 9.39 -4.91
N GLN A 169 -30.22 9.72 -3.86
CA GLN A 169 -31.66 10.02 -4.00
C GLN A 169 -31.95 11.30 -4.81
N GLU A 170 -31.09 12.32 -4.70
CA GLU A 170 -31.25 13.60 -5.39
C GLU A 170 -30.83 13.54 -6.88
N GLY A 171 -29.88 12.67 -7.24
CA GLY A 171 -29.40 12.54 -8.61
C GLY A 171 -30.18 11.49 -9.43
N GLN A 172 -31.18 11.88 -10.20
CA GLN A 172 -31.87 10.97 -11.13
C GLN A 172 -31.03 10.72 -12.41
N GLN A 173 -29.93 9.96 -12.34
CA GLN A 173 -29.16 9.56 -13.55
C GLN A 173 -28.72 8.10 -13.52
N ASP A 174 -28.73 7.47 -14.71
CA ASP A 174 -28.36 6.06 -14.96
C ASP A 174 -26.93 5.68 -14.51
N ASN A 175 -26.03 6.65 -14.28
CA ASN A 175 -24.65 6.43 -13.82
C ASN A 175 -24.53 6.05 -12.33
N GLN A 176 -25.61 6.12 -11.54
CA GLN A 176 -25.56 5.84 -10.09
C GLN A 176 -25.62 4.35 -9.73
N HIS A 177 -25.72 3.45 -10.70
CA HIS A 177 -25.80 2.02 -10.41
C HIS A 177 -24.57 1.52 -9.62
N HIS A 178 -23.39 2.08 -9.89
CA HIS A 178 -22.15 1.70 -9.19
C HIS A 178 -22.11 2.20 -7.74
N THR A 179 -22.59 3.42 -7.46
CA THR A 179 -22.61 3.99 -6.11
C THR A 179 -23.63 3.27 -5.22
N VAL A 180 -24.83 2.98 -5.75
CA VAL A 180 -25.85 2.18 -5.05
C VAL A 180 -25.32 0.78 -4.72
N ARG A 181 -24.66 0.13 -5.69
CA ARG A 181 -24.04 -1.19 -5.51
C ARG A 181 -22.98 -1.16 -4.41
N ALA A 182 -22.10 -0.15 -4.41
CA ALA A 182 -21.06 0.00 -3.41
C ALA A 182 -21.62 0.15 -1.99
N VAL A 183 -22.68 0.95 -1.82
CA VAL A 183 -23.39 1.10 -0.53
C VAL A 183 -23.96 -0.24 -0.06
N ALA A 184 -24.63 -0.98 -0.96
CA ALA A 184 -25.21 -2.28 -0.63
C ALA A 184 -24.15 -3.31 -0.21
N VAL A 185 -23.00 -3.34 -0.91
CA VAL A 185 -21.87 -4.21 -0.55
C VAL A 185 -21.29 -3.86 0.82
N LEU A 186 -21.12 -2.56 1.13
CA LEU A 186 -20.63 -2.15 2.46
C LEU A 186 -21.60 -2.54 3.59
N ASP A 187 -22.90 -2.50 3.33
CA ASP A 187 -23.93 -2.94 4.28
C ASP A 187 -23.87 -4.45 4.51
N GLN A 188 -23.79 -5.24 3.44
CA GLN A 188 -23.61 -6.68 3.52
C GLN A 188 -22.33 -7.05 4.28
N PHE A 189 -21.21 -6.41 3.96
CA PHE A 189 -19.93 -6.67 4.62
C PHE A 189 -19.96 -6.32 6.12
N SER A 190 -20.65 -5.24 6.49
CA SER A 190 -20.88 -4.88 7.90
C SER A 190 -21.73 -5.91 8.64
N GLU A 191 -22.70 -6.53 7.97
CA GLU A 191 -23.46 -7.64 8.52
C GLU A 191 -22.59 -8.89 8.69
N SER A 192 -21.80 -9.27 7.67
CA SER A 192 -20.84 -10.38 7.74
C SER A 192 -19.86 -10.21 8.91
N LEU A 193 -19.30 -9.01 9.11
CA LEU A 193 -18.42 -8.71 10.25
C LEU A 193 -19.07 -8.90 11.62
N LYS A 194 -20.40 -8.74 11.74
CA LYS A 194 -21.13 -8.95 13.01
C LYS A 194 -21.44 -10.42 13.27
N CYS A 195 -21.44 -11.24 12.22
CA CYS A 195 -21.74 -12.68 12.29
C CYS A 195 -20.50 -13.57 12.44
N VAL A 196 -19.29 -12.99 12.38
CA VAL A 196 -18.03 -13.73 12.56
C VAL A 196 -18.06 -14.55 13.86
N GLY A 197 -17.82 -15.86 13.76
CA GLY A 197 -17.82 -16.78 14.89
C GLY A 197 -19.20 -17.23 15.37
N ILE A 198 -20.27 -16.90 14.64
CA ILE A 198 -21.63 -17.42 14.88
C ILE A 198 -21.97 -18.56 13.91
N ASP A 199 -21.57 -18.44 12.65
CA ASP A 199 -21.87 -19.39 11.58
C ASP A 199 -20.60 -20.15 11.13
N GLU A 200 -20.17 -21.13 11.93
CA GLU A 200 -18.93 -21.90 11.71
C GLU A 200 -18.84 -22.56 10.31
N GLU A 201 -19.96 -23.03 9.74
CA GLU A 201 -19.99 -23.59 8.38
C GLU A 201 -19.72 -22.53 7.29
N HIS A 202 -20.14 -21.28 7.50
CA HIS A 202 -19.90 -20.19 6.55
C HIS A 202 -18.44 -19.71 6.63
N ASP A 203 -17.92 -19.61 7.85
CA ASP A 203 -16.54 -19.24 8.14
C ASP A 203 -15.54 -20.27 7.58
N GLU A 204 -15.88 -21.56 7.54
CA GLU A 204 -15.04 -22.60 6.92
C GLU A 204 -15.01 -22.54 5.39
N VAL A 205 -16.11 -22.14 4.74
CA VAL A 205 -16.25 -22.19 3.27
C VAL A 205 -15.79 -20.90 2.60
N ASN A 206 -16.15 -19.74 3.17
CA ASN A 206 -15.85 -18.43 2.60
C ASN A 206 -14.68 -17.72 3.32
N GLY A 207 -14.28 -18.25 4.47
CA GLY A 207 -13.30 -17.65 5.37
C GLY A 207 -13.86 -16.48 6.16
N VAL A 208 -13.13 -16.10 7.21
CA VAL A 208 -13.53 -15.02 8.12
C VAL A 208 -13.18 -13.67 7.49
N VAL A 209 -14.16 -12.77 7.42
CA VAL A 209 -13.92 -11.36 7.06
C VAL A 209 -13.19 -10.62 8.19
N ASN A 210 -12.18 -9.84 7.83
CA ASN A 210 -11.27 -9.15 8.74
C ASN A 210 -11.46 -7.63 8.69
N GLY A 211 -11.68 -7.06 7.50
CA GLY A 211 -11.88 -5.62 7.31
C GLY A 211 -10.58 -4.85 7.06
N HIS A 212 -9.79 -5.28 6.08
CA HIS A 212 -8.58 -4.63 5.61
C HIS A 212 -8.86 -3.27 4.94
N PHE A 213 -7.89 -2.37 5.08
CA PHE A 213 -8.00 -1.01 4.59
C PHE A 213 -8.12 -0.91 3.06
N ALA A 214 -7.32 -1.65 2.29
CA ALA A 214 -7.23 -1.45 0.83
C ALA A 214 -8.57 -1.71 0.09
N PRO A 215 -9.23 -2.87 0.29
CA PRO A 215 -10.50 -3.16 -0.38
C PRO A 215 -11.62 -2.24 0.12
N LEU A 216 -11.70 -1.98 1.43
CA LEU A 216 -12.70 -1.08 2.00
C LEU A 216 -12.55 0.36 1.52
N TRP A 217 -11.31 0.85 1.39
CA TRP A 217 -11.02 2.18 0.87
C TRP A 217 -11.53 2.35 -0.56
N ALA A 218 -11.31 1.37 -1.43
CA ALA A 218 -11.82 1.38 -2.78
C ALA A 218 -13.35 1.49 -2.83
N ILE A 219 -14.06 0.68 -2.05
CA ILE A 219 -15.53 0.67 -2.10
C ILE A 219 -16.13 1.90 -1.44
N VAL A 220 -15.52 2.44 -0.37
CA VAL A 220 -15.92 3.73 0.19
C VAL A 220 -15.71 4.87 -0.82
N CYS A 221 -14.60 4.88 -1.56
CA CYS A 221 -14.38 5.85 -2.63
C CYS A 221 -15.43 5.71 -3.74
N LEU A 222 -15.71 4.48 -4.18
CA LEU A 222 -16.75 4.19 -5.17
C LEU A 222 -18.13 4.67 -4.69
N ALA A 223 -18.50 4.41 -3.43
CA ALA A 223 -19.76 4.84 -2.84
C ALA A 223 -19.89 6.36 -2.71
N LEU A 224 -18.76 7.09 -2.71
CA LEU A 224 -18.70 8.54 -2.68
C LEU A 224 -18.57 9.18 -4.07
N ASP A 225 -18.66 8.38 -5.13
CA ASP A 225 -18.50 8.80 -6.53
C ASP A 225 -17.10 9.38 -6.81
N ILE A 226 -16.08 8.71 -6.27
CA ILE A 226 -14.66 9.04 -6.49
C ILE A 226 -14.08 8.04 -7.51
N ASP A 227 -13.50 8.56 -8.58
CA ASP A 227 -12.87 7.74 -9.61
C ASP A 227 -11.70 6.92 -9.06
N LEU A 228 -11.43 5.79 -9.68
CA LEU A 228 -10.38 4.85 -9.28
C LEU A 228 -9.00 5.51 -9.19
N GLU A 229 -8.65 6.38 -10.14
CA GLU A 229 -7.39 7.11 -10.18
C GLU A 229 -7.22 8.00 -8.96
N GLN A 230 -8.29 8.72 -8.57
CA GLN A 230 -8.25 9.57 -7.39
C GLN A 230 -8.22 8.73 -6.12
N ALA A 231 -8.98 7.63 -6.07
CA ALA A 231 -8.98 6.70 -4.96
C ALA A 231 -7.59 6.09 -4.72
N ALA A 232 -6.89 5.69 -5.79
CA ALA A 232 -5.55 5.13 -5.73
C ALA A 232 -4.50 6.16 -5.33
N ALA A 233 -4.60 7.39 -5.82
CA ALA A 233 -3.71 8.49 -5.45
C ALA A 233 -3.94 8.98 -4.00
N ALA A 234 -5.17 8.87 -3.50
CA ALA A 234 -5.54 9.28 -2.15
C ALA A 234 -5.30 8.20 -1.09
N VAL A 235 -4.78 7.02 -1.47
CA VAL A 235 -4.31 6.02 -0.51
C VAL A 235 -3.27 6.67 0.39
N ARG A 236 -3.62 6.82 1.66
CA ARG A 236 -2.74 7.48 2.64
C ARG A 236 -1.48 6.67 2.88
N ALA A 237 -0.34 7.26 2.52
CA ALA A 237 0.96 6.87 3.07
C ALA A 237 1.22 7.68 4.36
N SER A 238 0.88 7.12 5.53
CA SER A 238 1.14 7.76 6.82
C SER A 238 2.58 7.52 7.28
N VAL A 239 3.51 8.42 6.96
CA VAL A 239 4.90 8.27 7.44
C VAL A 239 5.59 9.57 7.89
N MET A 240 4.91 10.68 8.22
CA MET A 240 5.67 11.89 8.61
C MET A 240 5.02 12.92 9.54
N GLY A 241 5.86 13.50 10.41
CA GLY A 241 5.54 14.66 11.26
C GLY A 241 5.66 16.02 10.55
N PRO A 242 5.23 17.14 11.16
CA PRO A 242 4.62 18.27 10.43
C PRO A 242 5.50 19.30 9.68
N TYR A 243 6.81 19.45 9.95
CA TYR A 243 7.58 20.60 9.38
C TYR A 243 8.61 20.27 8.29
N GLN A 244 9.25 19.09 8.33
CA GLN A 244 10.08 18.61 7.20
C GLN A 244 9.24 17.85 6.15
N SER A 245 8.01 17.49 6.50
CA SER A 245 7.10 16.75 5.63
C SER A 245 6.51 17.58 4.51
N GLN A 246 6.12 18.82 4.75
CA GLN A 246 5.43 19.61 3.72
C GLN A 246 6.32 19.90 2.51
N GLY A 247 7.64 20.07 2.70
CA GLY A 247 8.58 20.20 1.58
C GLY A 247 8.76 18.91 0.78
N VAL A 248 8.72 17.75 1.44
CA VAL A 248 8.76 16.44 0.77
C VAL A 248 7.45 16.16 0.04
N LEU A 249 6.31 16.46 0.68
CA LEU A 249 4.96 16.30 0.14
C LEU A 249 4.69 17.20 -1.07
N ALA A 250 5.17 18.45 -1.04
CA ALA A 250 5.09 19.38 -2.16
C ALA A 250 6.17 19.12 -3.24
N GLY A 251 7.07 18.17 -3.01
CA GLY A 251 8.20 17.91 -3.91
C GLY A 251 7.78 17.19 -5.19
N ASN A 252 8.14 17.74 -6.35
CA ASN A 252 7.93 17.11 -7.65
C ASN A 252 8.50 15.69 -7.74
N THR A 253 9.58 15.40 -7.01
CA THR A 253 10.18 14.07 -6.97
C THR A 253 9.20 13.05 -6.41
N LEU A 254 8.56 13.33 -5.27
CA LEU A 254 7.59 12.42 -4.65
C LEU A 254 6.38 12.22 -5.56
N GLN A 255 5.86 13.30 -6.14
CA GLN A 255 4.74 13.23 -7.08
C GLN A 255 5.05 12.30 -8.26
N LYS A 256 6.24 12.45 -8.88
CA LYS A 256 6.69 11.58 -9.97
C LYS A 256 6.83 10.14 -9.52
N THR A 257 7.43 9.89 -8.35
CA THR A 257 7.57 8.54 -7.81
C THR A 257 6.21 7.88 -7.58
N ILE A 258 5.22 8.60 -7.04
CA ILE A 258 3.87 8.08 -6.85
C ILE A 258 3.23 7.75 -8.21
N ALA A 259 3.32 8.65 -9.19
CA ALA A 259 2.78 8.42 -10.53
C ALA A 259 3.42 7.22 -11.22
N GLU A 260 4.75 7.07 -11.13
CA GLU A 260 5.50 5.92 -11.67
C GLU A 260 5.08 4.60 -11.01
N LEU A 261 4.88 4.59 -9.68
CA LEU A 261 4.42 3.42 -8.94
C LEU A 261 2.98 3.05 -9.28
N LEU A 262 2.08 4.04 -9.36
CA LEU A 262 0.70 3.84 -9.82
C LEU A 262 0.70 3.24 -11.23
N GLN A 263 1.46 3.80 -12.15
CA GLN A 263 1.56 3.30 -13.52
C GLN A 263 2.14 1.89 -13.59
N LYS A 264 3.13 1.58 -12.74
CA LYS A 264 3.78 0.27 -12.68
C LYS A 264 2.82 -0.82 -12.20
N GLU A 265 2.05 -0.56 -11.14
CA GLU A 265 1.18 -1.55 -10.51
C GLU A 265 -0.27 -1.53 -11.05
N TRP A 266 -0.59 -0.59 -11.95
CA TRP A 266 -1.96 -0.37 -12.43
C TRP A 266 -2.62 -1.59 -13.06
N TRP A 267 -1.83 -2.48 -13.66
CA TRP A 267 -2.32 -3.68 -14.34
C TRP A 267 -2.02 -4.98 -13.60
N THR A 268 -1.48 -4.89 -12.39
CA THR A 268 -1.20 -6.05 -11.55
C THR A 268 -2.53 -6.58 -10.98
N GLU A 269 -2.77 -7.88 -11.13
CA GLU A 269 -3.92 -8.57 -10.55
C GLU A 269 -3.62 -8.95 -9.08
N PRO A 270 -4.64 -9.09 -8.20
CA PRO A 270 -4.43 -9.43 -6.79
C PRO A 270 -3.60 -10.71 -6.58
N GLU A 271 -3.77 -11.72 -7.44
CA GLU A 271 -3.01 -12.97 -7.44
C GLU A 271 -1.51 -12.81 -7.72
N ASP A 272 -1.12 -11.73 -8.39
CA ASP A 272 0.28 -11.35 -8.65
C ASP A 272 0.79 -10.27 -7.67
N ALA A 273 -0.07 -9.78 -6.76
CA ALA A 273 0.28 -8.79 -5.77
C ALA A 273 1.16 -9.39 -4.66
N GLY A 274 2.08 -8.61 -4.12
CA GLY A 274 2.94 -9.09 -3.05
C GLY A 274 4.05 -8.12 -2.66
N GLN A 275 4.73 -8.46 -1.57
CA GLN A 275 5.81 -7.64 -1.02
C GLN A 275 7.04 -7.64 -1.96
N VAL A 276 7.28 -6.51 -2.64
CA VAL A 276 8.48 -6.32 -3.49
C VAL A 276 9.71 -5.84 -2.70
N VAL A 277 9.52 -5.40 -1.46
CA VAL A 277 10.59 -4.94 -0.56
C VAL A 277 10.56 -5.76 0.74
N PRO A 278 11.12 -6.99 0.77
CA PRO A 278 11.04 -7.87 1.94
C PRO A 278 11.60 -7.27 3.23
N ILE A 279 12.55 -6.34 3.13
CA ILE A 279 13.13 -5.67 4.29
C ILE A 279 12.11 -4.77 5.01
N MET A 280 11.08 -4.27 4.32
CA MET A 280 9.99 -3.51 4.93
C MET A 280 9.20 -4.36 5.93
N ASP A 281 8.86 -5.59 5.56
CA ASP A 281 8.17 -6.52 6.46
C ASP A 281 9.03 -6.83 7.69
N LEU A 282 10.34 -6.95 7.52
CA LEU A 282 11.26 -7.17 8.63
C LEU A 282 11.30 -5.95 9.56
N TRP A 283 11.41 -4.73 9.03
CA TRP A 283 11.43 -3.53 9.88
C TRP A 283 10.10 -3.34 10.61
N MET A 284 8.98 -3.52 9.90
CA MET A 284 7.64 -3.42 10.48
C MET A 284 7.39 -4.49 11.54
N GLY A 285 7.73 -5.76 11.28
CA GLY A 285 7.61 -6.83 12.27
C GLY A 285 8.51 -6.65 13.49
N ARG A 286 9.76 -6.19 13.28
CA ARG A 286 10.70 -5.92 14.38
C ARG A 286 10.32 -4.69 15.21
N HIS A 287 9.38 -3.87 14.75
CA HIS A 287 8.90 -2.74 15.53
C HIS A 287 8.36 -3.18 16.90
N GLU A 288 7.68 -4.33 16.99
CA GLU A 288 7.17 -4.85 18.25
C GLU A 288 8.26 -5.16 19.30
N LEU A 289 9.50 -5.36 18.84
CA LEU A 289 10.65 -5.69 19.68
C LEU A 289 11.41 -4.46 20.18
N LEU A 290 11.00 -3.25 19.78
CA LEU A 290 11.63 -2.02 20.25
C LEU A 290 11.32 -1.80 21.74
N TYR A 291 12.37 -1.53 22.52
CA TYR A 291 12.29 -1.29 23.97
C TYR A 291 11.48 -0.03 24.32
N SER A 292 11.64 1.03 23.54
CA SER A 292 10.84 2.25 23.61
C SER A 292 10.21 2.48 22.25
N ARG A 293 8.92 2.81 22.23
CA ARG A 293 8.12 3.00 21.03
C ARG A 293 7.25 4.24 21.17
N ILE A 294 7.20 5.03 20.12
CA ILE A 294 6.26 6.18 20.01
C ILE A 294 5.13 5.91 19.02
N PHE A 295 5.31 4.96 18.11
CA PHE A 295 4.29 4.50 17.17
C PHE A 295 3.82 3.09 17.51
N ASN A 296 2.60 2.76 17.13
CA ASN A 296 2.06 1.39 17.10
C ASN A 296 2.57 0.56 15.91
N SER A 297 3.17 1.24 14.91
CA SER A 297 3.64 0.80 13.57
C SER A 297 2.67 0.01 12.74
#